data_AF-A0A6M2D852-F1
#
_entry.id   AF-A0A6M2D852-F1
#
_cell.length_a   1.000
_cell.length_b   1.000
_cell.length_c   1.000
_cell.angle_alpha   90.00
_cell.angle_beta   90.00
_cell.angle_gamma   90.00
#
_symmetry.space_group_name_H-M   'P 1'
#
loop_
_entity.id
_entity.type
_entity.pdbx_description
1 polymer ?
#
loop_
_entity_poly.entity_id
_entity_poly.type
_entity_poly.pdbx_seq_one_letter_code
_entity_poly.pdbx_strand_id
1 'polypeptide(L)'
;PPEIKLWPLIFRVEPLASRPIQCKNCWRFGHSVGGCKSNARCSTCRESHPSSKCTATAEKCCLCGGSHCADNSDCSARSREVQILKVIDRRHCSQREAIDIVRDRAFGYSGITARCTSSMDSNLSQAIETAVEKAVSKAVDKLISNLSDCLVQILSSQIEQTVQTSTEPEVLDITSDATQLRNVVLDELSASAGKAKQSGTQVHLDRHSPQPSTSTCARLKSA
;
A
#
# COMPACT_ATOMS: atom_id res chain seq x y z
N PRO A 1 -39.47 24.81 2.18
CA PRO A 1 -40.00 25.06 3.54
C PRO A 1 -40.01 23.74 4.32
N PRO A 2 -39.71 23.72 5.63
CA PRO A 2 -39.65 22.49 6.43
C PRO A 2 -41.03 21.89 6.74
N GLU A 3 -42.09 22.70 6.69
CA GLU A 3 -43.47 22.26 6.92
C GLU A 3 -44.44 22.96 5.96
N ILE A 4 -45.46 22.23 5.51
CA ILE A 4 -46.61 22.74 4.75
C ILE A 4 -47.84 22.53 5.61
N LYS A 5 -48.55 23.61 5.94
CA LYS A 5 -49.76 23.58 6.76
C LYS A 5 -50.98 23.75 5.87
N LEU A 6 -51.86 22.74 5.87
CA LEU A 6 -53.17 22.76 5.23
C LEU A 6 -54.18 22.46 6.32
N TRP A 7 -54.67 23.49 7.03
CA TRP A 7 -55.52 23.31 8.21
C TRP A 7 -56.63 22.27 7.97
N PRO A 8 -56.82 21.25 8.84
CA PRO A 8 -56.15 20.93 10.13
C PRO A 8 -54.87 20.07 10.03
N LEU A 9 -54.33 19.83 8.83
CA LEU A 9 -53.18 18.96 8.56
C LEU A 9 -51.85 19.75 8.55
N ILE A 10 -50.81 19.12 9.09
CA ILE A 10 -49.42 19.60 9.04
C ILE A 10 -48.57 18.53 8.37
N PHE A 11 -47.94 18.86 7.25
CA PHE A 11 -47.03 17.99 6.53
C PHE A 11 -45.60 18.45 6.77
N ARG A 12 -44.76 17.59 7.34
CA ARG A 12 -43.32 17.83 7.40
C ARG A 12 -42.71 17.49 6.04
N VAL A 13 -41.87 18.38 5.54
CA VAL A 13 -41.26 18.25 4.22
C VAL A 13 -39.76 18.15 4.37
N GLU A 14 -39.21 17.03 3.89
CA GLU A 14 -37.77 16.89 3.74
C GLU A 14 -37.31 17.52 2.43
N PRO A 15 -36.16 18.23 2.42
CA PRO A 15 -35.56 18.72 1.19
C PRO A 15 -35.28 17.57 0.23
N LEU A 16 -35.61 17.77 -1.06
CA LEU A 16 -35.27 16.79 -2.10
C LEU A 16 -33.74 16.63 -2.17
N ALA A 17 -33.25 15.42 -1.91
CA ALA A 17 -31.85 15.08 -2.08
C ALA A 17 -31.59 14.64 -3.53
N SER A 18 -30.94 15.50 -4.30
CA SER A 18 -30.59 15.20 -5.69
C SER A 18 -29.54 14.08 -5.75
N ARG A 19 -29.81 13.07 -6.59
CA ARG A 19 -28.87 11.95 -6.81
C ARG A 19 -27.96 12.26 -8.01
N PRO A 20 -26.64 11.95 -7.93
CA PRO A 20 -25.74 12.07 -9.07
C PRO A 20 -26.21 11.25 -10.27
N ILE A 21 -26.47 11.93 -11.39
CA ILE A 21 -26.73 11.26 -12.66
C ILE A 21 -25.37 10.85 -13.23
N GLN A 22 -25.17 9.55 -13.42
CA GLN A 22 -23.95 9.01 -14.02
C GLN A 22 -24.26 8.37 -15.37
N CYS A 23 -23.57 8.84 -16.40
CA CYS A 23 -23.70 8.28 -17.73
C CYS A 23 -23.10 6.87 -17.78
N LYS A 24 -23.88 5.83 -18.12
CA LYS A 24 -23.35 4.46 -18.22
C LYS A 24 -22.56 4.18 -19.52
N ASN A 25 -22.44 5.17 -20.41
CA ASN A 25 -21.62 5.10 -21.61
C ASN A 25 -20.20 5.62 -21.36
N CYS A 26 -20.06 6.87 -20.88
CA CYS A 26 -18.76 7.51 -20.64
C CYS A 26 -18.35 7.60 -19.15
N TRP A 27 -19.21 7.16 -18.23
CA TRP A 27 -19.06 7.14 -16.77
C TRP A 27 -18.96 8.49 -16.07
N ARG A 28 -18.96 9.61 -16.80
CA ARG A 28 -18.96 10.97 -16.26
C ARG A 28 -20.31 11.32 -15.62
N PHE A 29 -20.28 12.25 -14.67
CA PHE A 29 -21.47 12.78 -14.02
C PHE A 29 -22.13 13.90 -14.83
N GLY A 30 -23.41 14.16 -14.55
CA GLY A 30 -24.17 15.33 -15.03
C GLY A 30 -25.01 15.11 -16.29
N HIS A 31 -24.99 13.92 -16.90
CA HIS A 31 -25.83 13.62 -18.05
C HIS A 31 -26.21 12.14 -18.12
N SER A 32 -27.34 11.85 -18.75
CA SER A 32 -27.80 10.49 -19.04
C SER A 32 -27.15 9.94 -20.32
N VAL A 33 -27.35 8.66 -20.59
CA VAL A 33 -26.83 8.00 -21.80
C VAL A 33 -27.34 8.68 -23.08
N GLY A 34 -28.61 9.09 -23.12
CA GLY A 34 -29.19 9.75 -24.30
C GLY A 34 -28.59 11.12 -24.63
N GLY A 35 -28.03 11.83 -23.64
CA GLY A 35 -27.33 13.10 -23.84
C GLY A 35 -25.82 12.94 -24.04
N CYS A 36 -25.31 11.70 -24.09
CA CYS A 36 -23.88 11.44 -24.17
C CYS A 36 -23.34 11.64 -25.60
N LYS A 37 -22.39 12.56 -25.75
CA LYS A 37 -21.66 12.80 -27.02
C LYS A 37 -20.26 12.19 -27.02
N SER A 38 -19.88 11.51 -25.94
CA SER A 38 -18.57 10.90 -25.77
C SER A 38 -18.56 9.41 -26.16
N ASN A 39 -17.39 8.91 -26.56
CA ASN A 39 -17.18 7.49 -26.81
C ASN A 39 -17.36 6.66 -25.54
N ALA A 40 -17.70 5.38 -25.73
CA ALA A 40 -17.83 4.42 -24.65
C ALA A 40 -16.51 4.25 -23.90
N ARG A 41 -16.59 4.24 -22.59
CA ARG A 41 -15.45 3.99 -21.70
C ARG A 41 -15.78 2.82 -20.79
N CYS A 42 -14.76 2.02 -20.48
CA CYS A 42 -14.91 0.91 -19.57
C CYS A 42 -14.89 1.41 -18.11
N SER A 43 -15.85 0.96 -17.31
CA SER A 43 -15.88 1.20 -15.86
C SER A 43 -14.70 0.58 -15.13
N THR A 44 -14.20 -0.53 -15.65
CA THR A 44 -13.25 -1.42 -14.97
C THR A 44 -11.81 -1.09 -15.33
N CYS A 45 -11.48 -0.80 -16.59
CA CYS A 45 -10.09 -0.56 -17.02
C CYS A 45 -9.82 0.82 -17.61
N ARG A 46 -10.81 1.73 -17.64
CA ARG A 46 -10.73 3.10 -18.19
C ARG A 46 -10.63 3.21 -19.73
N GLU A 47 -10.37 2.11 -20.44
CA GLU A 47 -10.18 2.08 -21.89
C GLU A 47 -11.45 2.32 -22.71
N SER A 48 -11.29 2.55 -24.02
CA SER A 48 -12.37 2.93 -24.95
C SER A 48 -13.11 1.72 -25.51
N HIS A 49 -13.86 1.02 -24.66
CA HIS A 49 -14.77 -0.06 -25.05
C HIS A 49 -15.90 -0.20 -24.01
N PRO A 50 -17.02 -0.88 -24.34
CA PRO A 50 -18.06 -1.15 -23.35
C PRO A 50 -17.58 -2.13 -22.27
N SER A 51 -17.99 -1.92 -21.02
CA SER A 51 -17.60 -2.77 -19.89
C SER A 51 -17.97 -4.26 -20.07
N SER A 52 -18.99 -4.56 -20.88
CA SER A 52 -19.39 -5.94 -21.19
C SER A 52 -18.34 -6.75 -21.95
N LYS A 53 -17.43 -6.07 -22.67
CA LYS A 53 -16.34 -6.68 -23.45
C LYS A 53 -14.98 -6.54 -22.75
N CYS A 54 -14.96 -6.17 -21.47
CA CYS A 54 -13.74 -6.00 -20.71
C CYS A 54 -13.11 -7.35 -20.38
N THR A 55 -11.82 -7.50 -20.68
CA THR A 55 -11.00 -8.67 -20.30
C THR A 55 -10.01 -8.35 -19.18
N ALA A 56 -9.90 -7.09 -18.77
CA ALA A 56 -9.01 -6.67 -17.70
C ALA A 56 -9.42 -7.27 -16.35
N THR A 57 -8.46 -7.81 -15.63
CA THR A 57 -8.61 -8.35 -14.27
C THR A 57 -8.35 -7.29 -13.20
N ALA A 58 -7.48 -6.31 -13.48
CA ALA A 58 -7.19 -5.20 -12.59
C ALA A 58 -8.21 -4.07 -12.75
N GLU A 59 -8.84 -3.66 -11.65
CA GLU A 59 -9.77 -2.54 -11.65
C GLU A 59 -9.02 -1.20 -11.54
N LYS A 60 -9.40 -0.26 -12.39
CA LYS A 60 -8.89 1.11 -12.42
C LYS A 60 -10.03 2.07 -12.77
N CYS A 61 -10.41 2.87 -11.78
CA CYS A 61 -11.52 3.80 -11.88
C CYS A 61 -11.23 4.86 -12.95
N CYS A 62 -12.13 5.01 -13.92
CA CYS A 62 -11.97 6.02 -14.97
C CYS A 62 -12.18 7.46 -14.48
N LEU A 63 -12.73 7.64 -13.28
CA LEU A 63 -13.07 8.93 -12.67
C LEU A 63 -11.97 9.45 -11.73
N CYS A 64 -11.53 8.63 -10.76
CA CYS A 64 -10.52 9.03 -9.78
C CYS A 64 -9.16 8.32 -9.96
N GLY A 65 -9.09 7.28 -10.79
CA GLY A 65 -7.86 6.49 -10.99
C GLY A 65 -7.57 5.43 -9.92
N GLY A 66 -8.39 5.31 -8.88
CA GLY A 66 -8.22 4.31 -7.82
C GLY A 66 -8.51 2.86 -8.24
N SER A 67 -8.15 1.90 -7.38
CA SER A 67 -8.32 0.45 -7.60
C SER A 67 -9.75 -0.03 -7.35
N HIS A 68 -10.70 0.49 -8.14
CA HIS A 68 -12.11 0.09 -8.10
C HIS A 68 -12.80 0.42 -9.43
N CYS A 69 -13.92 -0.24 -9.72
CA CYS A 69 -14.79 0.14 -10.83
C CYS A 69 -15.41 1.54 -10.68
N ALA A 70 -15.63 2.25 -11.78
CA ALA A 70 -16.20 3.61 -11.80
C ALA A 70 -17.63 3.74 -11.20
N ASP A 71 -18.30 2.62 -10.92
CA ASP A 71 -19.61 2.58 -10.27
C ASP A 71 -19.54 2.38 -8.74
N ASN A 72 -18.35 2.35 -8.15
CA ASN A 72 -18.20 2.16 -6.71
C ASN A 72 -18.73 3.37 -5.91
N SER A 73 -19.51 3.13 -4.84
CA SER A 73 -20.04 4.15 -3.92
C SER A 73 -18.94 5.00 -3.28
N ASP A 74 -17.81 4.37 -2.98
CA ASP A 74 -16.72 4.95 -2.19
C ASP A 74 -15.73 5.72 -3.05
N CYS A 75 -16.04 5.88 -4.34
CA CYS A 75 -15.24 6.66 -5.25
C CYS A 75 -15.19 8.14 -4.81
N SER A 76 -13.99 8.69 -4.63
CA SER A 76 -13.79 10.10 -4.25
C SER A 76 -14.43 11.08 -5.23
N ALA A 77 -14.42 10.76 -6.52
CA ALA A 77 -15.09 11.56 -7.55
C ALA A 77 -16.62 11.57 -7.38
N ARG A 78 -17.22 10.44 -6.98
CA ARG A 78 -18.66 10.36 -6.67
C ARG A 78 -18.99 11.14 -5.40
N SER A 79 -18.19 10.98 -4.36
CA SER A 79 -18.36 11.75 -3.11
C SER A 79 -18.32 13.26 -3.38
N ARG A 80 -17.39 13.71 -4.23
CA ARG A 80 -17.33 15.10 -4.70
C ARG A 80 -18.61 15.54 -5.41
N GLU A 81 -19.15 14.74 -6.33
CA GLU A 81 -20.38 15.07 -7.04
C GLU A 81 -21.59 15.16 -6.09
N VAL A 82 -21.69 14.25 -5.11
CA VAL A 82 -22.71 14.31 -4.06
C VAL A 82 -22.59 15.60 -3.25
N GLN A 83 -21.37 16.05 -2.93
CA GLN A 83 -21.17 17.33 -2.25
C GLN A 83 -21.60 18.53 -3.10
N ILE A 84 -21.31 18.50 -4.41
CA ILE A 84 -21.74 19.54 -5.36
C ILE A 84 -23.27 19.62 -5.37
N LEU A 85 -23.96 18.49 -5.55
CA LEU A 85 -25.44 18.46 -5.53
C LEU A 85 -26.01 18.94 -4.21
N LYS A 86 -25.43 18.55 -3.07
CA LYS A 86 -25.84 19.08 -1.76
C LYS A 86 -25.71 20.60 -1.66
N VAL A 87 -24.71 21.20 -2.31
CA VAL A 87 -24.57 22.66 -2.35
C VAL A 87 -25.64 23.29 -3.26
N ILE A 88 -25.91 22.70 -4.42
CA ILE A 88 -26.98 23.14 -5.33
C ILE A 88 -28.33 23.09 -4.61
N ASP A 89 -28.66 21.96 -3.98
CA ASP A 89 -29.94 21.77 -3.27
C ASP A 89 -30.10 22.74 -2.09
N ARG A 90 -29.01 23.08 -1.39
CA ARG A 90 -29.04 23.97 -0.20
C ARG A 90 -28.97 25.46 -0.53
N ARG A 91 -28.23 25.84 -1.57
CA ARG A 91 -27.97 27.26 -1.91
C ARG A 91 -28.74 27.73 -3.13
N HIS A 92 -29.41 26.82 -3.85
CA HIS A 92 -30.14 27.11 -5.08
C HIS A 92 -29.28 27.88 -6.11
N CYS A 93 -28.00 27.50 -6.21
CA CYS A 93 -27.05 28.12 -7.12
C CYS A 93 -26.82 27.27 -8.37
N SER A 94 -26.14 27.83 -9.37
CA SER A 94 -25.75 27.09 -10.57
C SER A 94 -24.73 25.99 -10.24
N GLN A 95 -24.64 24.98 -11.12
CA GLN A 95 -23.65 23.89 -10.96
C GLN A 95 -22.21 24.43 -10.93
N ARG A 96 -21.92 25.47 -11.72
CA ARG A 96 -20.59 26.11 -11.75
C ARG A 96 -20.23 26.73 -10.41
N GLU A 97 -21.13 27.53 -9.83
CA GLU A 97 -20.93 28.13 -8.51
C GLU A 97 -20.78 27.07 -7.42
N ALA A 98 -21.57 25.99 -7.47
CA ALA A 98 -21.47 24.89 -6.52
C ALA A 98 -20.11 24.17 -6.60
N ILE A 99 -19.57 23.97 -7.81
CA ILE A 99 -18.23 23.41 -8.03
C ILE A 99 -17.16 24.31 -7.41
N ASP A 100 -17.29 25.62 -7.58
CA ASP A 100 -16.35 26.61 -7.04
C ASP A 100 -16.40 26.60 -5.50
N ILE A 101 -17.59 26.58 -4.89
CA ILE A 101 -17.76 26.48 -3.43
C ILE A 101 -17.15 25.19 -2.87
N VAL A 102 -17.36 24.04 -3.52
CA VAL A 102 -16.78 22.75 -3.09
C VAL A 102 -15.26 22.75 -3.25
N ARG A 103 -14.75 23.37 -4.33
CA ARG A 103 -13.32 23.54 -4.55
C ARG A 103 -12.73 24.43 -3.45
N ASP A 104 -13.33 25.57 -3.16
CA ASP A 104 -12.85 26.51 -2.15
C ASP A 104 -12.86 25.90 -0.75
N ARG A 105 -13.85 25.08 -0.39
CA ARG A 105 -13.82 24.33 0.87
C ARG A 105 -12.65 23.36 0.97
N ALA A 106 -12.22 22.77 -0.15
CA ALA A 106 -11.02 21.96 -0.18
C ALA A 106 -9.74 22.80 -0.03
N PHE A 107 -9.77 24.10 -0.32
CA PHE A 107 -8.64 25.02 -0.19
C PHE A 107 -8.76 26.00 0.98
N GLY A 108 -9.86 25.99 1.72
CA GLY A 108 -10.04 26.80 2.91
C GLY A 108 -9.17 26.31 4.06
N TYR A 109 -9.03 27.13 5.10
CA TYR A 109 -8.19 26.85 6.27
C TYR A 109 -8.41 25.43 6.82
N SER A 110 -9.65 25.02 7.06
CA SER A 110 -10.00 23.67 7.56
C SER A 110 -9.64 22.54 6.58
N GLY A 111 -9.72 22.79 5.27
CA GLY A 111 -9.33 21.82 4.24
C GLY A 111 -7.82 21.70 4.09
N ILE A 112 -7.09 22.81 4.25
CA ILE A 112 -5.63 22.83 4.27
C ILE A 112 -5.11 22.09 5.50
N THR A 113 -5.60 22.42 6.71
CA THR A 113 -5.14 21.78 7.95
C THR A 113 -5.35 20.27 7.93
N ALA A 114 -6.51 19.77 7.47
CA ALA A 114 -6.78 18.33 7.36
C ALA A 114 -5.84 17.59 6.37
N ARG A 115 -5.34 18.28 5.34
CA ARG A 115 -4.34 17.71 4.42
C ARG A 115 -2.93 17.76 5.01
N CYS A 116 -2.60 18.84 5.69
CA CYS A 116 -1.30 18.97 6.34
C CYS A 116 -1.13 17.91 7.44
N THR A 117 -2.17 17.63 8.23
CA THR A 117 -2.09 16.60 9.28
C THR A 117 -1.83 15.20 8.70
N SER A 118 -2.57 14.79 7.67
CA SER A 118 -2.37 13.47 7.05
C SER A 118 -1.01 13.31 6.37
N SER A 119 -0.49 14.37 5.75
CA SER A 119 0.89 14.36 5.20
C SER A 119 1.96 14.37 6.29
N MET A 120 1.73 15.04 7.42
CA MET A 120 2.67 15.05 8.54
C MET A 120 2.70 13.68 9.24
N ASP A 121 1.55 13.04 9.41
CA ASP A 121 1.43 11.71 10.02
C ASP A 121 2.19 10.64 9.21
N SER A 122 2.09 10.68 7.87
CA SER A 122 2.83 9.75 7.00
C SER A 122 4.34 9.99 7.05
N ASN A 123 4.77 11.25 7.00
CA ASN A 123 6.18 11.61 7.05
C ASN A 123 6.80 11.26 8.40
N LEU A 124 6.07 11.47 9.50
CA LEU A 124 6.49 11.10 10.84
C LEU A 124 6.59 9.58 10.99
N SER A 125 5.59 8.84 10.50
CA SER A 125 5.61 7.37 10.53
C SER A 125 6.82 6.81 9.78
N GLN A 126 7.11 7.32 8.58
CA GLN A 126 8.26 6.90 7.79
C GLN A 126 9.60 7.30 8.43
N ALA A 127 9.67 8.47 9.07
CA ALA A 127 10.86 8.89 9.81
C ALA A 127 11.11 8.03 11.04
N ILE A 128 10.06 7.60 11.75
CA ILE A 128 10.15 6.68 12.89
C ILE A 128 10.64 5.31 12.41
N GLU A 129 10.02 4.74 11.37
CA GLU A 129 10.40 3.43 10.82
C GLU A 129 11.88 3.41 10.42
N THR A 130 12.33 4.41 9.66
CA THR A 130 13.74 4.50 9.22
C THR A 130 14.73 4.74 10.37
N ALA A 131 14.35 5.51 11.39
CA ALA A 131 15.20 5.72 12.56
C ALA A 131 15.34 4.45 13.41
N VAL A 132 14.26 3.69 13.57
CA VAL A 132 14.26 2.40 14.27
C VAL A 132 15.12 1.39 13.52
N GLU A 133 14.94 1.24 12.21
CA GLU A 133 15.76 0.34 11.39
C GLU A 133 17.26 0.66 11.50
N LYS A 134 17.62 1.95 11.46
CA LYS A 134 19.02 2.40 11.57
C LYS A 134 19.61 2.21 12.97
N ALA A 135 18.81 2.34 14.02
CA ALA A 135 19.26 2.09 15.40
C ALA A 135 19.47 0.60 15.64
N VAL A 136 18.55 -0.24 15.14
CA VAL A 136 18.64 -1.70 15.23
C VAL A 136 19.86 -2.22 14.49
N SER A 137 20.09 -1.79 13.24
CA SER A 137 21.27 -2.22 12.47
C SER A 137 22.58 -1.85 13.17
N LYS A 138 22.70 -0.62 13.67
CA LYS A 138 23.88 -0.17 14.41
C LYS A 138 24.14 -0.97 15.69
N ALA A 139 23.08 -1.37 16.40
CA ALA A 139 23.21 -2.21 17.59
C ALA A 139 23.68 -3.62 17.22
N VAL A 140 23.12 -4.21 16.17
CA VAL A 140 23.50 -5.53 15.66
C VAL A 140 24.95 -5.52 15.19
N ASP A 141 25.38 -4.52 14.40
CA ASP A 141 26.76 -4.39 13.92
C ASP A 141 27.76 -4.31 15.08
N LYS A 142 27.41 -3.57 16.14
CA LYS A 142 28.26 -3.43 17.32
C LYS A 142 28.34 -4.72 18.15
N LEU A 143 27.25 -5.49 18.23
CA LEU A 143 27.28 -6.81 18.84
C LEU A 143 28.15 -7.78 18.05
N ILE A 144 28.05 -7.75 16.72
CA ILE A 144 28.86 -8.58 15.83
C ILE A 144 30.35 -8.25 16.02
N SER A 145 30.73 -6.97 16.03
CA SER A 145 32.13 -6.56 16.21
C SER A 145 32.68 -6.97 17.57
N ASN A 146 31.91 -6.76 18.64
CA ASN A 146 32.34 -7.12 19.99
C ASN A 146 32.52 -8.64 20.12
N LEU A 147 31.64 -9.44 19.51
CA LEU A 147 31.74 -10.89 19.49
C LEU A 147 32.95 -11.36 18.66
N SER A 148 33.20 -10.76 17.48
CA SER A 148 34.37 -11.12 16.67
C SER A 148 35.67 -10.81 17.40
N ASP A 149 35.77 -9.65 18.04
CA ASP A 149 36.97 -9.25 18.78
C ASP A 149 37.24 -10.18 19.97
N CYS A 150 36.18 -10.56 20.70
CA CYS A 150 36.28 -11.51 21.81
C CYS A 150 36.74 -12.89 21.33
N LEU A 151 36.18 -13.41 20.24
CA LEU A 151 36.58 -14.70 19.68
C LEU A 151 38.05 -14.69 19.23
N VAL A 152 38.51 -13.61 18.60
CA VAL A 152 39.91 -13.47 18.19
C VAL A 152 40.83 -13.49 19.41
N GLN A 153 40.50 -12.76 20.49
CA GLN A 153 41.30 -12.77 21.72
C GLN A 153 41.35 -14.15 22.37
N ILE A 154 40.22 -14.85 22.45
CA ILE A 154 40.15 -16.22 22.99
C ILE A 154 41.03 -17.17 22.16
N LEU A 155 40.92 -17.12 20.84
CA LEU A 155 41.72 -17.98 19.96
C LEU A 155 43.23 -17.67 20.07
N SER A 156 43.62 -16.40 20.11
CA SER A 156 45.02 -16.01 20.28
C SER A 156 45.60 -16.51 21.61
N SER A 157 44.85 -16.36 22.71
CA SER A 157 45.30 -16.84 24.03
C SER A 157 45.40 -18.37 24.12
N GLN A 158 44.51 -19.11 23.45
CA GLN A 158 44.61 -20.57 23.35
C GLN A 158 45.83 -21.02 22.56
N ILE A 159 46.15 -20.34 21.46
CA ILE A 159 47.36 -20.61 20.66
C ILE A 159 48.62 -20.41 21.53
N GLU A 160 48.71 -19.31 22.28
CA GLU A 160 49.85 -19.05 23.18
C GLU A 160 49.98 -20.09 24.29
N GLN A 161 48.88 -20.59 24.85
CA GLN A 161 48.89 -21.66 25.84
C GLN A 161 49.38 -23.00 25.27
N THR A 162 49.05 -23.33 24.01
CA THR A 162 49.53 -24.56 23.36
C THR A 162 51.02 -24.53 23.00
N VAL A 163 51.60 -23.34 22.83
CA VAL A 163 53.05 -23.16 22.54
C VAL A 163 53.90 -23.32 23.81
N GLN A 164 53.36 -23.01 25.00
CA GLN A 164 54.07 -23.11 26.28
C GLN A 164 54.04 -24.50 26.93
N THR A 165 53.12 -25.38 26.53
CA THR A 165 53.02 -26.76 27.05
C THR A 165 53.91 -27.78 26.33
N SER A 166 54.68 -27.36 25.31
CA SER A 166 55.50 -28.26 24.50
C SER A 166 56.96 -27.77 24.42
N THR A 167 57.72 -27.98 25.50
CA THR A 167 59.20 -27.97 25.43
C THR A 167 59.76 -29.25 26.04
N GLU A 168 59.81 -30.31 25.24
CA GLU A 168 60.97 -31.22 25.16
C GLU A 168 61.04 -31.78 23.72
N PRO A 169 62.23 -31.86 23.10
CA PRO A 169 62.36 -32.23 21.70
C PRO A 169 62.61 -33.74 21.56
N GLU A 170 61.69 -34.47 20.93
CA GLU A 170 62.08 -35.64 20.13
C GLU A 170 61.76 -35.39 18.65
N VAL A 171 62.77 -35.67 17.86
CA VAL A 171 62.89 -35.43 16.43
C VAL A 171 62.01 -36.44 15.70
N LEU A 172 60.92 -36.02 15.06
CA LEU A 172 60.36 -36.76 13.93
C LEU A 172 59.83 -35.85 12.83
N ASP A 173 60.33 -36.16 11.64
CA ASP A 173 60.19 -35.54 10.34
C ASP A 173 58.75 -35.65 9.81
N ILE A 174 58.06 -34.52 9.61
CA ILE A 174 56.73 -34.49 8.97
C ILE A 174 56.68 -33.33 7.97
N THR A 175 57.46 -33.45 6.90
CA THR A 175 57.23 -32.71 5.66
C THR A 175 56.36 -33.55 4.72
N SER A 176 55.12 -33.87 5.12
CA SER A 176 54.15 -34.56 4.25
C SER A 176 52.67 -34.27 4.57
N ASP A 177 52.33 -33.87 5.80
CA ASP A 177 50.91 -33.72 6.21
C ASP A 177 50.30 -32.32 6.08
N ALA A 178 51.11 -31.28 5.90
CA ALA A 178 50.60 -29.91 5.79
C ALA A 178 49.80 -29.66 4.49
N THR A 179 50.06 -30.45 3.44
CA THR A 179 49.31 -30.44 2.17
C THR A 179 48.03 -31.27 2.24
N GLN A 180 47.98 -32.33 3.05
CA GLN A 180 46.76 -33.14 3.20
C GLN A 180 45.70 -32.42 4.03
N LEU A 181 46.07 -31.75 5.12
CA LEU A 181 45.13 -30.99 5.95
C LEU A 181 44.58 -29.75 5.22
N ARG A 182 45.40 -29.08 4.40
CA ARG A 182 44.95 -27.92 3.61
C ARG A 182 43.90 -28.34 2.56
N ASN A 183 44.03 -29.53 1.98
CA ASN A 183 43.08 -30.06 1.00
C ASN A 183 41.80 -30.58 1.66
N VAL A 184 41.87 -31.20 2.84
CA VAL A 184 40.68 -31.63 3.60
C VAL A 184 39.85 -30.43 4.07
N VAL A 185 40.48 -29.34 4.49
CA VAL A 185 39.77 -28.10 4.88
C VAL A 185 39.16 -27.37 3.66
N LEU A 186 39.81 -27.42 2.50
CA LEU A 186 39.25 -26.90 1.23
C LEU A 186 38.08 -27.75 0.71
N ASP A 187 38.08 -29.07 0.93
CA ASP A 187 36.98 -29.98 0.56
C ASP A 187 35.75 -29.81 1.48
N GLU A 188 35.94 -29.59 2.80
CA GLU A 188 34.82 -29.31 3.73
C GLU A 188 34.18 -27.93 3.50
N LEU A 189 34.97 -26.91 3.15
CA LEU A 189 34.46 -25.57 2.82
C LEU A 189 33.71 -25.54 1.47
N SER A 190 34.09 -26.38 0.51
CA SER A 190 33.37 -26.51 -0.77
C SER A 190 32.13 -27.41 -0.67
N ALA A 191 32.11 -28.39 0.24
CA ALA A 191 30.92 -29.19 0.56
C ALA A 191 29.82 -28.40 1.29
N SER A 192 30.19 -27.41 2.12
CA SER A 192 29.26 -26.53 2.83
C SER A 192 28.66 -25.42 1.93
N ALA A 193 29.41 -24.94 0.93
CA ALA A 193 28.92 -23.95 -0.05
C ALA A 193 27.89 -24.51 -1.06
N GLY A 194 27.80 -25.83 -1.23
CA GLY A 194 26.86 -26.50 -2.14
C GLY A 194 25.44 -26.69 -1.61
N LYS A 195 25.19 -26.48 -0.31
CA LYS A 195 23.87 -26.64 0.33
C LYS A 195 23.26 -25.30 0.77
N ALA A 196 23.30 -24.29 -0.08
CA ALA A 196 22.54 -23.05 0.11
C ALA A 196 21.80 -22.61 -1.17
N LYS A 197 21.39 -23.58 -2.01
CA LYS A 197 20.61 -23.30 -3.22
C LYS A 197 19.62 -24.41 -3.55
N GLN A 198 18.84 -24.88 -2.56
CA GLN A 198 17.57 -25.60 -2.77
C GLN A 198 16.82 -25.80 -1.43
N SER A 199 16.30 -24.71 -0.87
CA SER A 199 15.12 -24.72 0.01
C SER A 199 14.59 -23.30 0.16
N GLY A 200 14.01 -22.78 -0.92
CA GLY A 200 13.04 -21.71 -0.81
C GLY A 200 11.79 -22.25 -0.12
N THR A 201 11.85 -22.41 1.21
CA THR A 201 10.65 -22.61 2.00
C THR A 201 9.96 -21.26 2.08
N GLN A 202 8.90 -21.14 1.29
CA GLN A 202 7.98 -20.02 1.30
C GLN A 202 7.32 -19.96 2.68
N VAL A 203 7.90 -19.18 3.60
CA VAL A 203 7.21 -18.81 4.84
C VAL A 203 6.11 -17.84 4.44
N HIS A 204 4.90 -18.38 4.33
CA HIS A 204 3.67 -17.63 4.29
C HIS A 204 3.54 -16.86 5.61
N LEU A 205 3.94 -15.59 5.62
CA LEU A 205 3.56 -14.66 6.66
C LEU A 205 2.13 -14.22 6.34
N ASP A 206 1.17 -14.82 7.05
CA ASP A 206 -0.20 -14.32 7.18
C ASP A 206 -0.16 -12.93 7.81
N ARG A 207 0.04 -11.91 6.95
CA ARG A 207 -0.22 -10.53 7.31
C ARG A 207 -1.73 -10.34 7.17
N HIS A 208 -2.46 -10.62 8.24
CA HIS A 208 -3.80 -10.08 8.40
C HIS A 208 -3.71 -8.55 8.36
N SER A 209 -3.99 -7.98 7.18
CA SER A 209 -4.38 -6.60 7.00
C SER A 209 -5.81 -6.57 6.45
N PRO A 210 -6.61 -5.55 6.82
CA PRO A 210 -8.06 -5.61 6.75
C PRO A 210 -8.52 -5.67 5.30
N GLN A 211 -9.40 -6.63 5.02
CA GLN A 211 -10.08 -6.80 3.74
C GLN A 211 -10.75 -5.48 3.31
N PRO A 212 -10.47 -4.93 2.12
CA PRO A 212 -11.38 -3.97 1.51
C PRO A 212 -12.65 -4.73 1.12
N SER A 213 -13.78 -4.26 1.63
CA SER A 213 -15.12 -4.77 1.35
C SER A 213 -15.31 -5.06 -0.15
N THR A 214 -15.48 -6.34 -0.47
CA THR A 214 -15.85 -6.82 -1.80
C THR A 214 -17.28 -6.38 -2.10
N SER A 215 -17.43 -5.17 -2.62
CA SER A 215 -18.64 -4.79 -3.35
C SER A 215 -18.59 -5.45 -4.73
N THR A 216 -19.05 -6.69 -4.81
CA THR A 216 -19.34 -7.40 -6.07
C THR A 216 -20.20 -6.49 -6.95
N CYS A 217 -19.63 -6.00 -8.06
CA CYS A 217 -20.37 -5.24 -9.04
C CYS A 217 -21.36 -6.21 -9.73
N ALA A 218 -22.59 -6.25 -9.24
CA ALA A 218 -23.62 -7.16 -9.71
C ALA A 218 -23.79 -7.04 -11.23
N ARG A 219 -23.59 -8.17 -11.91
CA ARG A 219 -23.85 -8.37 -13.33
C ARG A 219 -25.37 -8.41 -13.53
N LEU A 220 -26.02 -7.25 -13.67
CA LEU A 220 -27.41 -7.16 -14.11
C LEU A 220 -27.48 -7.65 -15.57
N LYS A 221 -27.86 -8.91 -15.75
CA LYS A 221 -28.41 -9.43 -17.00
C LYS A 221 -29.85 -8.91 -17.08
N SER A 222 -30.12 -7.99 -18.00
CA SER A 222 -31.49 -7.66 -18.38
C SER A 222 -31.95 -8.68 -19.42
N ALA A 223 -33.09 -9.32 -19.13
CA ALA A 223 -33.97 -9.94 -20.13
C ALA A 223 -34.71 -8.85 -20.91
#